data_AF-A0A752EYQ0-F1
#
_entry.id   AF-A0A752EYQ0-F1
#
_cell.length_a   1.000
_cell.length_b   1.000
_cell.length_c   1.000
_cell.angle_alpha   90.00
_cell.angle_beta   90.00
_cell.angle_gamma   90.00
#
_symmetry.space_group_name_H-M   'P 1'
#
loop_
_entity.id
_entity.type
_entity.pdbx_description
1 polymer ?
#
loop_
_entity_poly.entity_id
_entity_poly.type
_entity_poly.pdbx_seq_one_letter_code
_entity_poly.pdbx_strand_id
1 'polypeptide(L)'
;MKNNIRFDLSDYLIHFFRDVDLETGSHIYLPEHCGFNNQHHACSIDAKYLLRLSLRSHKIFSSWSYRNGQRTVYGDSPVVCFTDMPIAAYLETGVRRLERNENIGLYAIVLPKEQMFNYGARP
;
A
#
# COMPACT_ATOMS: atom_id res chain seq x y z
N MET A 1 -2.92 31.60 -7.93
CA MET A 1 -2.14 30.69 -8.79
C MET A 1 -2.73 29.30 -8.66
N LYS A 2 -3.40 28.75 -9.69
CA LYS A 2 -3.92 27.38 -9.62
C LYS A 2 -2.76 26.43 -9.87
N ASN A 3 -2.32 25.72 -8.83
CA ASN A 3 -1.25 24.72 -8.92
C ASN A 3 -1.81 23.43 -9.58
N ASN A 4 -2.18 23.53 -10.86
CA ASN A 4 -2.81 22.46 -11.63
C ASN A 4 -1.80 21.66 -12.46
N ILE A 5 -0.51 22.01 -12.39
CA ILE A 5 0.55 21.26 -13.06
C ILE A 5 0.99 20.16 -12.10
N ARG A 6 0.61 18.92 -12.39
CA ARG A 6 1.13 17.76 -11.70
C ARG A 6 2.56 17.52 -12.17
N PHE A 7 3.53 17.84 -11.33
CA PHE A 7 4.93 17.49 -11.58
C PHE A 7 5.11 16.03 -11.23
N ASP A 8 5.27 15.20 -12.26
CA ASP A 8 5.73 13.84 -12.05
C ASP A 8 7.23 13.87 -11.74
N LEU A 9 7.58 13.54 -10.51
CA LEU A 9 8.96 13.60 -10.00
C LEU A 9 9.66 12.23 -9.99
N SER A 10 9.00 11.17 -10.45
CA SER A 10 9.51 9.80 -10.36
C SER A 10 8.95 8.92 -11.46
N ASP A 11 9.78 8.17 -12.18
CA ASP A 11 9.31 7.17 -13.16
C ASP A 11 8.70 5.91 -12.52
N TYR A 12 8.53 5.90 -11.20
CA TYR A 12 8.09 4.76 -10.42
C TYR A 12 6.88 5.06 -9.54
N LEU A 13 6.04 4.05 -9.38
CA LEU A 13 5.00 3.96 -8.36
C LEU A 13 5.47 3.15 -7.18
N ILE A 14 5.15 3.62 -5.99
CA ILE A 14 5.48 2.96 -4.74
C ILE A 14 4.19 2.40 -4.12
N HIS A 15 4.15 1.09 -3.90
CA HIS A 15 3.15 0.47 -3.04
C HIS A 15 3.84 0.09 -1.73
N PHE A 16 3.47 0.79 -0.65
CA PHE A 16 4.00 0.51 0.68
C PHE A 16 3.07 -0.41 1.47
N PHE A 17 3.66 -1.24 2.31
CA PHE A 17 2.99 -2.14 3.23
C PHE A 17 3.01 -1.50 4.61
N ARG A 18 1.87 -1.56 5.30
CA ARG A 18 1.70 -1.15 6.70
C ARG A 18 1.25 -2.34 7.52
N ASP A 19 1.37 -2.25 8.83
CA ASP A 19 0.74 -3.23 9.71
C ASP A 19 -0.80 -3.12 9.56
N VAL A 20 -1.46 -4.27 9.59
CA VAL A 20 -2.90 -4.38 9.36
C VAL A 20 -3.52 -5.17 10.51
N ASP A 21 -4.50 -4.54 11.14
CA ASP A 21 -5.43 -5.21 12.03
C ASP A 21 -6.63 -5.70 11.22
N LEU A 22 -6.82 -7.01 11.20
CA LEU A 22 -7.88 -7.70 10.45
C LEU A 22 -9.28 -7.46 11.03
N GLU A 23 -9.39 -6.99 12.27
CA GLU A 23 -10.67 -6.68 12.92
C GLU A 23 -11.16 -5.26 12.58
N THR A 24 -10.35 -4.47 11.85
CA THR A 24 -10.69 -3.11 11.46
C THR A 24 -11.32 -3.04 10.06
N GLY A 25 -11.93 -1.90 9.74
CA GLY A 25 -12.47 -1.65 8.39
C GLY A 25 -11.40 -1.65 7.28
N SER A 26 -10.12 -1.43 7.62
CA SER A 26 -9.01 -1.36 6.66
C SER A 26 -8.29 -2.69 6.48
N HIS A 27 -8.97 -3.81 6.76
CA HIS A 27 -8.43 -5.16 6.64
C HIS A 27 -8.12 -5.52 5.19
N ILE A 28 -7.31 -6.58 5.04
CA ILE A 28 -6.96 -7.19 3.76
C ILE A 28 -7.65 -8.55 3.68
N TYR A 29 -8.23 -8.85 2.53
CA TYR A 29 -8.73 -10.18 2.22
C TYR A 29 -7.56 -11.09 1.83
N LEU A 30 -7.09 -11.89 2.79
CA LEU A 30 -6.12 -12.95 2.53
C LEU A 30 -6.80 -14.15 1.86
N PRO A 31 -6.08 -14.91 1.01
CA PRO A 31 -6.57 -16.19 0.52
C PRO A 31 -6.69 -17.19 1.68
N GLU A 32 -7.61 -18.14 1.57
CA GLU A 32 -7.77 -19.24 2.56
C GLU A 32 -6.46 -20.00 2.79
N HIS A 33 -5.64 -20.10 1.74
CA HIS A 33 -4.32 -20.72 1.78
C HIS A 33 -3.23 -19.74 1.32
N CYS A 34 -2.46 -19.22 2.27
CA CYS A 34 -1.29 -18.37 1.97
C CYS A 34 -0.05 -19.18 1.51
N GLY A 35 -0.14 -20.51 1.46
CA GLY A 35 0.95 -21.41 1.05
C GLY A 35 1.98 -21.71 2.15
N PHE A 36 2.97 -22.55 1.80
CA PHE A 36 3.98 -23.05 2.73
C PHE A 36 4.81 -21.91 3.35
N ASN A 37 5.02 -21.98 4.67
CA ASN A 37 5.76 -21.01 5.50
C ASN A 37 5.17 -19.59 5.55
N ASN A 38 3.86 -19.44 5.34
CA ASN A 38 3.16 -18.15 5.47
C ASN A 38 2.15 -18.17 6.63
N GLN A 39 2.61 -18.41 7.87
CA GLN A 39 1.78 -18.25 9.06
C GLN A 39 1.79 -16.80 9.55
N HIS A 40 0.61 -16.28 9.94
CA HIS A 40 0.40 -14.95 10.51
C HIS A 40 -0.39 -15.08 11.82
N HIS A 41 -0.38 -14.04 12.66
CA HIS A 41 -1.21 -13.99 13.86
C HIS A 41 -2.69 -13.85 13.46
N ALA A 42 -3.61 -14.36 14.29
CA ALA A 42 -5.02 -14.45 13.94
C ALA A 42 -5.66 -13.08 13.59
N CYS A 43 -5.22 -11.99 14.24
CA CYS A 43 -5.86 -10.68 14.10
C CYS A 43 -4.92 -9.59 13.55
N SER A 44 -3.60 -9.80 13.55
CA SER A 44 -2.62 -8.81 13.08
C SER A 44 -1.68 -9.36 12.02
N ILE A 45 -1.45 -8.57 10.99
CA ILE A 45 -0.52 -8.87 9.91
C ILE A 45 0.51 -7.76 9.86
N ASP A 46 1.78 -8.13 10.03
CA ASP A 46 2.90 -7.20 9.92
C ASP A 46 3.21 -6.84 8.46
N ALA A 47 3.67 -5.61 8.25
CA ALA A 47 4.04 -5.08 6.93
C ALA A 47 5.09 -5.95 6.24
N LYS A 48 6.03 -6.51 7.00
CA LYS A 48 7.11 -7.36 6.48
C LYS A 48 6.56 -8.70 5.97
N TYR A 49 5.61 -9.31 6.69
CA TYR A 49 4.88 -10.48 6.25
C TYR A 49 4.09 -10.18 4.98
N LEU A 50 3.37 -9.07 4.91
CA LEU A 50 2.62 -8.69 3.70
C LEU A 50 3.54 -8.52 2.49
N LEU A 51 4.71 -7.89 2.65
CA LEU A 51 5.71 -7.82 1.59
C LEU A 51 6.13 -9.23 1.16
N ARG A 52 6.52 -10.09 2.11
CA ARG A 52 6.94 -11.47 1.82
C ARG A 52 5.84 -12.26 1.11
N LEU A 53 4.61 -12.18 1.60
CA LEU A 53 3.46 -12.87 1.03
C LEU A 53 3.19 -12.36 -0.39
N SER A 54 3.26 -11.05 -0.61
CA SER A 54 3.05 -10.45 -1.93
C SER A 54 4.07 -10.93 -2.95
N LEU A 55 5.35 -11.01 -2.55
CA LEU A 55 6.42 -11.53 -3.40
C LEU A 55 6.25 -13.03 -3.70
N ARG A 56 5.89 -13.83 -2.69
CA ARG A 56 5.74 -15.30 -2.84
C ARG A 56 4.49 -15.70 -3.63
N SER A 57 3.43 -14.90 -3.54
CA SER A 57 2.17 -15.14 -4.25
C SER A 57 2.09 -14.40 -5.59
N HIS A 58 3.11 -13.61 -5.92
CA HIS A 58 3.12 -12.72 -7.09
C HIS A 58 1.87 -11.82 -7.18
N LYS A 59 1.37 -11.36 -6.02
CA LYS A 59 0.12 -10.60 -5.90
C LYS A 59 0.27 -9.45 -4.92
N ILE A 60 -0.27 -8.28 -5.29
CA ILE A 60 -0.45 -7.17 -4.36
C ILE A 60 -1.88 -7.23 -3.83
N PHE A 61 -2.04 -7.06 -2.53
CA PHE A 61 -3.34 -7.16 -1.88
C PHE A 61 -4.06 -5.81 -1.85
N SER A 62 -5.29 -5.79 -2.33
CA SER A 62 -6.17 -4.64 -2.22
C SER A 62 -6.69 -4.50 -0.79
N SER A 63 -6.82 -3.26 -0.33
CA SER A 63 -7.45 -2.96 0.97
C SER A 63 -8.36 -1.76 0.85
N TRP A 64 -9.24 -1.61 1.83
CA TRP A 64 -9.93 -0.35 2.04
C TRP A 64 -9.01 0.65 2.76
N SER A 65 -9.16 1.93 2.43
CA SER A 65 -8.45 3.01 3.11
C SER A 65 -9.45 3.90 3.84
N TYR A 66 -9.16 4.18 5.11
CA TYR A 66 -9.99 5.01 5.97
C TYR A 66 -9.21 6.21 6.50
N ARG A 67 -9.89 7.36 6.59
CA ARG A 67 -9.38 8.57 7.23
C ARG A 67 -10.47 9.12 8.13
N ASN A 68 -10.16 9.35 9.40
CA ASN A 68 -11.13 9.83 10.41
C ASN A 68 -12.42 8.99 10.45
N GLY A 69 -12.29 7.66 10.36
CA GLY A 69 -13.44 6.73 10.34
C GLY A 69 -14.22 6.68 9.02
N GLN A 70 -13.89 7.51 8.03
CA GLN A 70 -14.58 7.53 6.74
C GLN A 70 -13.76 6.81 5.67
N ARG A 71 -14.44 6.00 4.85
CA ARG A 71 -13.85 5.31 3.70
C ARG A 71 -13.44 6.34 2.64
N THR A 72 -12.17 6.30 2.24
CA THR A 72 -11.58 7.21 1.23
C THR A 72 -11.53 6.60 -0.16
N VAL A 73 -11.69 5.28 -0.26
CA VAL A 73 -11.84 4.57 -1.54
C VAL A 73 -13.30 4.69 -1.98
N TYR A 74 -13.50 5.26 -3.16
CA TYR A 74 -14.81 5.35 -3.80
C TYR A 74 -15.08 4.08 -4.62
N GLY A 75 -16.30 3.56 -4.55
CA GLY A 75 -16.75 2.34 -5.26
C GLY A 75 -17.04 1.14 -4.36
N ASP A 76 -17.37 0.02 -5.00
CA ASP A 76 -17.85 -1.20 -4.33
C ASP A 76 -16.76 -2.26 -4.12
N SER A 77 -15.52 -1.96 -4.52
CA SER A 77 -14.38 -2.87 -4.37
C SER A 77 -13.16 -2.18 -3.76
N PRO A 78 -12.35 -2.89 -2.94
CA PRO A 78 -11.10 -2.37 -2.43
C PRO A 78 -10.10 -2.15 -3.56
N VAL A 79 -9.09 -1.31 -3.34
CA VAL A 79 -8.12 -0.94 -4.37
C VAL A 79 -6.69 -1.20 -3.92
N VAL A 80 -5.78 -1.32 -4.89
CA VAL A 80 -4.34 -1.24 -4.65
C VAL A 80 -3.92 0.21 -4.85
N CYS A 81 -3.48 0.85 -3.77
CA CYS A 81 -3.01 2.23 -3.82
C CYS A 81 -1.52 2.30 -4.13
N PHE A 82 -1.13 3.32 -4.88
CA PHE A 82 0.25 3.69 -5.14
C PHE A 82 0.47 5.16 -4.80
N THR A 83 1.71 5.51 -4.45
CA THR A 83 2.16 6.90 -4.42
C THR A 83 3.15 7.15 -5.55
N ASP A 84 3.07 8.33 -6.14
CA ASP A 84 3.97 8.84 -7.18
C ASP A 84 5.14 9.67 -6.60
N MET A 85 5.25 9.72 -5.28
CA MET A 85 6.33 10.42 -4.58
C MET A 85 7.72 9.89 -4.99
N PRO A 86 8.73 10.77 -5.12
CA PRO A 86 10.12 10.35 -5.18
C PRO A 86 10.50 9.47 -3.99
N ILE A 87 11.36 8.46 -4.21
CA ILE A 87 11.76 7.50 -3.18
C ILE A 87 12.32 8.21 -1.93
N ALA A 88 13.15 9.23 -2.10
CA ALA A 88 13.71 10.00 -0.99
C ALA A 88 12.61 10.71 -0.17
N ALA A 89 11.64 11.33 -0.84
CA ALA A 89 10.52 12.01 -0.19
C ALA A 89 9.59 11.02 0.53
N TYR A 90 9.39 9.83 -0.06
CA TYR A 90 8.66 8.74 0.59
C TYR A 90 9.35 8.28 1.88
N LEU A 91 10.67 8.06 1.86
CA LEU A 91 11.42 7.66 3.06
C LEU A 91 11.35 8.73 4.15
N GLU A 92 11.62 10.00 3.81
CA GLU A 92 11.54 11.12 4.75
C GLU A 92 10.14 11.25 5.36
N THR A 93 9.10 11.18 4.52
CA THR A 93 7.70 11.23 4.97
C THR A 93 7.34 10.02 5.81
N GLY A 94 7.80 8.83 5.42
CA GLY A 94 7.59 7.57 6.12
C GLY A 94 8.10 7.63 7.55
N VAL A 95 9.37 8.04 7.73
CA VAL A 95 9.98 8.17 9.06
C VAL A 95 9.22 9.16 9.94
N ARG A 96 8.93 10.37 9.42
CA ARG A 96 8.19 11.39 10.19
C ARG A 96 6.78 10.98 10.58
N ARG A 97 6.09 10.25 9.72
CA ARG A 97 4.71 9.79 9.98
C ARG A 97 4.69 8.61 10.96
N LEU A 98 5.70 7.74 10.93
CA LEU A 98 5.88 6.70 11.94
C LEU A 98 6.14 7.29 13.34
N GLU A 99 6.94 8.35 13.45
CA GLU A 99 7.14 9.08 14.71
C GLU A 99 5.84 9.64 15.30
N ARG A 100 4.81 9.84 14.46
CA ARG A 100 3.47 10.32 14.83
C ARG A 100 2.45 9.20 15.01
N ASN A 101 2.87 7.93 14.95
CA ASN A 101 1.98 6.76 14.95
C ASN A 101 0.90 6.80 13.85
N GLU A 102 1.22 7.37 12.70
CA GLU A 102 0.31 7.38 11.55
C GLU A 102 0.43 6.08 10.73
N ASN A 103 -0.66 5.72 10.05
CA ASN A 103 -0.73 4.53 9.20
C ASN A 103 0.10 4.69 7.91
N ILE A 104 1.40 4.44 8.02
CA ILE A 104 2.37 4.27 6.93
C ILE A 104 3.29 3.10 7.28
N GLY A 105 4.02 2.57 6.31
CA GLY A 105 5.14 1.67 6.60
C GLY A 105 6.32 1.96 5.69
N LEU A 106 7.48 1.37 6.02
CA LEU A 106 8.73 1.57 5.28
C LEU A 106 9.06 0.42 4.33
N TYR A 107 8.34 -0.70 4.43
CA TYR A 107 8.43 -1.78 3.46
C TYR A 107 7.61 -1.41 2.23
N ALA A 108 8.21 -1.48 1.04
CA ALA A 108 7.51 -1.16 -0.20
C ALA A 108 8.07 -1.94 -1.38
N ILE A 109 7.26 -2.04 -2.43
CA ILE A 109 7.68 -2.38 -3.78
C ILE A 109 7.61 -1.14 -4.65
N VAL A 110 8.54 -1.06 -5.59
CA VAL A 110 8.68 0.05 -6.54
C VAL A 110 8.48 -0.52 -7.93
N LEU A 111 7.53 0.03 -8.68
CA LEU A 111 7.08 -0.51 -9.98
C LEU A 111 7.19 0.58 -11.06
N PRO A 112 7.69 0.28 -12.26
CA PRO A 112 7.77 1.26 -13.35
C PRO A 112 6.38 1.79 -13.73
N LYS A 113 6.21 3.11 -13.77
CA LYS A 113 4.93 3.77 -14.08
C LYS A 113 4.37 3.36 -15.43
N GLU A 114 5.22 3.36 -16.45
CA GLU A 114 4.83 3.01 -17.82
C GLU A 114 4.22 1.60 -17.87
N GLN A 115 4.85 0.63 -17.23
CA GLN A 115 4.35 -0.74 -17.17
C GLN A 115 3.03 -0.81 -16.41
N MET A 116 2.95 -0.16 -15.24
CA MET A 116 1.73 -0.16 -14.43
C MET A 116 0.55 0.49 -15.16
N PHE A 117 0.78 1.54 -15.93
CA PHE A 117 -0.24 2.17 -16.77
C PHE A 117 -0.80 1.19 -17.81
N ASN A 118 0.07 0.39 -18.44
CA ASN A 118 -0.32 -0.67 -19.37
C ASN A 118 -1.16 -1.78 -18.69
N TYR A 119 -0.95 -2.02 -17.39
CA TYR A 119 -1.75 -2.93 -16.57
C TYR A 119 -3.02 -2.28 -15.97
N GLY A 120 -3.35 -1.04 -16.35
CA GLY A 120 -4.58 -0.37 -15.95
C GLY A 120 -4.45 0.50 -14.69
N ALA A 121 -3.26 0.63 -14.11
CA ALA A 121 -3.04 1.64 -13.07
C ALA A 121 -3.29 3.05 -13.64
N ARG A 122 -3.77 3.94 -12.77
CA ARG A 122 -4.04 5.35 -13.09
C ARG A 122 -3.22 6.21 -12.14
N PRO A 123 -1.89 6.29 -12.36
CA PRO A 123 -1.00 7.09 -11.54
C PRO A 123 -1.39 8.56 -11.56
#